data_AF-A0A383AUU4-F1
#
_entry.id   AF-A0A383AUU4-F1
#
_cell.length_a   1.000
_cell.length_b   1.000
_cell.length_c   1.000
_cell.angle_alpha   90.00
_cell.angle_beta   90.00
_cell.angle_gamma   90.00
#
_symmetry.space_group_name_H-M   'P 1'
#
loop_
_entity.id
_entity.type
_entity.pdbx_description
1 polymer ?
#
loop_
_entity_poly.entity_id
_entity_poly.type
_entity_poly.pdbx_seq_one_letter_code
_entity_poly.pdbx_strand_id
1 'polypeptide(L)'
;MARIFSGSDVQTARSIRFALWNNEETGLNGSTAYVEQRRERQGLEDPTGSGRYPEPRWLGMIQHDMMLFDHGAPGPDGVVSRDQRREADVNIEFQSNSDLVAESRDLAFLFKSANDAFATDYPATVGPHMTNTDSTPFMNVTPSISLRENERGMHIGAGWDPHWHQPTDLYTTFTDDDFRLGLNAAQTTLAAIAQLVDAVIAER
;
A
#
# COMPACT_ATOMS: atom_id res chain seq x y z
N MET A 1 11.10 4.75 -0.91
CA MET A 1 10.19 5.85 -1.31
C MET A 1 10.41 7.13 -0.51
N ALA A 2 10.27 7.14 0.82
CA ALA A 2 10.47 8.35 1.63
C ALA A 2 11.79 9.08 1.33
N ARG A 3 12.90 8.34 1.25
CA ARG A 3 14.21 8.86 0.83
C ARG A 3 14.18 9.60 -0.52
N ILE A 4 13.42 9.11 -1.51
CA ILE A 4 13.34 9.70 -2.84
C ILE A 4 12.52 11.00 -2.79
N PHE A 5 11.34 10.96 -2.18
CA PHE A 5 10.49 12.16 -2.05
C PHE A 5 11.06 13.24 -1.13
N SER A 6 12.03 12.90 -0.28
CA SER A 6 12.78 13.87 0.54
C SER A 6 14.06 14.38 -0.15
N GLY A 7 14.26 14.10 -1.43
CA GLY A 7 15.35 14.68 -2.22
C GLY A 7 15.26 16.21 -2.23
N SER A 8 16.39 16.90 -2.08
CA SER A 8 16.42 18.37 -2.00
C SER A 8 15.99 19.07 -3.30
N ASP A 9 16.04 18.35 -4.42
CA ASP A 9 15.61 18.75 -5.75
C ASP A 9 14.18 18.28 -6.07
N VAL A 10 13.49 17.58 -5.17
CA VAL A 10 12.10 17.16 -5.39
C VAL A 10 11.16 18.22 -4.83
N GLN A 11 10.25 18.71 -5.67
CA GLN A 11 9.16 19.60 -5.28
C GLN A 11 7.82 18.93 -5.54
N THR A 12 6.86 19.13 -4.65
CA THR A 12 5.51 18.55 -4.76
C THR A 12 4.46 19.63 -4.53
N ALA A 13 3.36 19.60 -5.28
CA ALA A 13 2.23 20.51 -5.09
C ALA A 13 1.35 20.12 -3.89
N ARG A 14 1.44 18.85 -3.45
CA ARG A 14 0.67 18.31 -2.31
C ARG A 14 1.61 17.65 -1.31
N SER A 15 1.19 17.59 -0.04
CA SER A 15 1.97 16.95 1.03
C SER A 15 1.88 15.43 0.94
N ILE A 16 3.01 14.74 1.14
CA ILE A 16 3.06 13.29 1.36
C ILE A 16 3.35 13.05 2.85
N ARG A 17 2.60 12.14 3.47
CA ARG A 17 2.86 11.67 4.84
C ARG A 17 3.20 10.18 4.80
N PHE A 18 4.38 9.84 5.33
CA PHE A 18 4.74 8.45 5.60
C PHE A 18 4.36 8.14 7.05
N ALA A 19 3.60 7.07 7.25
CA ALA A 19 3.18 6.59 8.56
C ALA A 19 3.69 5.17 8.77
N LEU A 20 4.17 4.88 9.98
CA LEU A 20 4.53 3.55 10.43
C LEU A 20 3.61 3.22 11.59
N TRP A 21 2.70 2.28 11.36
CA TRP A 21 1.73 1.87 12.37
C TRP A 21 2.37 0.86 13.32
N ASN A 22 1.89 0.87 14.56
CA ASN A 22 2.26 -0.11 15.56
C ASN A 22 1.01 -0.87 16.00
N ASN A 23 1.21 -2.09 16.47
CA ASN A 23 0.17 -2.93 17.04
C ASN A 23 -1.00 -3.22 16.06
N GLU A 24 -0.65 -3.40 14.78
CA GLU A 24 -1.53 -3.85 13.70
C GLU A 24 -2.03 -5.28 13.99
N GLU A 25 -1.10 -6.17 14.35
CA GLU A 25 -1.32 -7.61 14.54
C GLU A 25 -2.35 -7.98 15.62
N THR A 26 -2.70 -7.05 16.50
CA THR A 26 -3.70 -7.24 17.56
C THR A 26 -4.99 -6.47 17.31
N GLY A 27 -5.20 -5.98 16.08
CA GLY A 27 -6.44 -5.34 15.65
C GLY A 27 -6.30 -3.90 15.16
N LEU A 28 -5.27 -3.59 14.36
CA LEU A 28 -5.13 -2.29 13.67
C LEU A 28 -5.10 -1.10 14.64
N ASN A 29 -4.57 -1.28 15.84
CA ASN A 29 -4.79 -0.34 16.94
C ASN A 29 -4.17 1.03 16.65
N GLY A 30 -2.96 1.06 16.08
CA GLY A 30 -2.26 2.30 15.75
C GLY A 30 -2.98 3.15 14.71
N SER A 31 -3.37 2.54 13.58
CA SER A 31 -4.09 3.22 12.50
C SER A 31 -5.51 3.62 12.92
N THR A 32 -6.21 2.76 13.66
CA THR A 32 -7.55 3.05 14.21
C THR A 32 -7.50 4.26 15.14
N ALA A 33 -6.61 4.26 16.13
CA ALA A 33 -6.47 5.38 17.06
C ALA A 33 -6.11 6.68 16.33
N TYR A 34 -5.29 6.60 15.29
CA TYR A 34 -4.96 7.76 14.46
C TYR A 34 -6.21 8.30 13.74
N VAL A 35 -6.99 7.46 13.08
CA VAL A 35 -8.22 7.89 12.38
C VAL A 35 -9.20 8.53 13.36
N GLU A 36 -9.47 7.88 14.49
CA GLU A 36 -10.37 8.39 15.53
C GLU A 36 -9.98 9.77 16.04
N GLN A 37 -8.68 10.00 16.26
CA GLN A 37 -8.18 11.27 16.80
C GLN A 37 -8.09 12.38 15.75
N ARG A 38 -7.89 12.03 14.47
CA ARG A 38 -7.48 12.99 13.44
C ARG A 38 -8.55 13.27 12.38
N ARG A 39 -9.50 12.36 12.15
CA ARG A 39 -10.46 12.52 11.04
C ARG A 39 -11.25 13.82 11.10
N GLU A 40 -11.70 14.23 12.29
CA GLU A 40 -12.49 15.45 12.50
C GLU A 40 -11.63 16.73 12.47
N ARG A 41 -10.29 16.58 12.43
CA ARG A 41 -9.33 17.69 12.43
C ARG A 41 -8.82 18.04 11.03
N GLN A 42 -9.17 17.23 10.03
CA GLN A 42 -8.72 17.39 8.66
C GLN A 42 -9.10 18.77 8.10
N GLY A 43 -8.11 19.49 7.57
CA GLY A 43 -8.32 20.79 6.93
C GLY A 43 -8.67 21.92 7.90
N LEU A 44 -8.58 21.70 9.22
CA LEU A 44 -8.75 22.77 10.21
C LEU A 44 -7.44 23.54 10.38
N GLU A 45 -7.52 24.87 10.32
CA GLU A 45 -6.38 25.73 10.59
C GLU A 45 -6.14 25.89 12.09
N ASP A 46 -4.87 25.98 12.49
CA ASP A 46 -4.50 26.25 13.89
C ASP A 46 -3.29 27.22 14.01
N PRO A 47 -3.50 28.47 14.48
CA PRO A 47 -4.80 29.12 14.73
C PRO A 47 -5.58 29.39 13.43
N THR A 48 -6.87 29.67 13.55
CA THR A 48 -7.73 30.10 12.43
C THR A 48 -7.15 31.31 11.70
N GLY A 49 -7.04 31.23 10.37
CA GLY A 49 -6.48 32.28 9.52
C GLY A 49 -4.96 32.24 9.37
N SER A 50 -4.29 31.23 9.93
CA SER A 50 -2.83 31.08 9.82
C SER A 50 -2.37 30.39 8.54
N GLY A 51 -3.28 29.75 7.79
CA GLY A 51 -2.93 28.87 6.66
C GLY A 51 -2.15 27.62 7.07
N ARG A 52 -2.03 27.32 8.37
CA ARG A 52 -1.37 26.11 8.88
C ARG A 52 -2.43 25.08 9.20
N TYR A 53 -2.31 23.90 8.59
CA TYR A 53 -3.23 22.78 8.77
C TYR A 53 -2.49 21.63 9.46
N PRO A 54 -2.49 21.54 10.82
CA PRO A 54 -1.78 20.46 11.52
C PRO A 54 -2.19 19.07 11.07
N GLU A 55 -3.47 18.91 10.73
CA GLU A 55 -3.97 17.74 10.02
C GLU A 55 -4.50 18.19 8.64
N PRO A 56 -3.76 17.94 7.55
CA PRO A 56 -4.23 18.27 6.21
C PRO A 56 -5.41 17.38 5.84
N ARG A 57 -6.19 17.79 4.84
CA ARG A 57 -7.23 16.93 4.27
C ARG A 57 -6.58 15.69 3.64
N TRP A 58 -7.09 14.52 3.96
CA TRP A 58 -6.61 13.27 3.39
C TRP A 58 -7.21 13.08 2.00
N LEU A 59 -6.34 13.00 1.00
CA LEU A 59 -6.74 12.83 -0.40
C LEU A 59 -6.76 11.36 -0.82
N GLY A 60 -6.00 10.53 -0.12
CA GLY A 60 -6.03 9.09 -0.22
C GLY A 60 -5.10 8.45 0.82
N MET A 61 -5.35 7.19 1.12
CA MET A 61 -4.52 6.35 1.98
C MET A 61 -4.04 5.14 1.18
N ILE A 62 -2.73 4.91 1.20
CA ILE A 62 -2.10 3.80 0.50
C ILE A 62 -1.37 2.98 1.54
N GLN A 63 -1.83 1.75 1.74
CA GLN A 63 -1.23 0.79 2.64
C GLN A 63 -0.26 -0.12 1.91
N HIS A 64 0.85 -0.45 2.57
CA HIS A 64 1.79 -1.50 2.15
C HIS A 64 1.90 -2.50 3.27
N ASP A 65 1.59 -3.76 2.98
CA ASP A 65 1.59 -4.83 3.96
C ASP A 65 1.79 -6.16 3.24
N MET A 66 2.87 -6.88 3.59
CA MET A 66 3.37 -8.10 2.95
C MET A 66 3.55 -7.94 1.43
N MET A 67 4.79 -7.82 0.96
CA MET A 67 5.10 -7.32 -0.39
C MET A 67 6.12 -8.18 -1.16
N LEU A 68 6.45 -9.37 -0.67
CA LEU A 68 7.62 -10.11 -1.13
C LEU A 68 7.30 -11.51 -1.67
N PHE A 69 6.11 -12.08 -1.43
CA PHE A 69 5.86 -13.50 -1.64
C PHE A 69 4.61 -13.79 -2.48
N ASP A 70 4.77 -14.16 -3.76
CA ASP A 70 3.69 -14.71 -4.60
C ASP A 70 4.15 -15.97 -5.34
N HIS A 71 4.31 -17.06 -4.59
CA HIS A 71 4.80 -18.34 -5.11
C HIS A 71 3.67 -19.26 -5.60
N GLY A 72 2.42 -18.78 -5.54
CA GLY A 72 1.21 -19.53 -5.89
C GLY A 72 0.71 -20.50 -4.82
N ALA A 73 -0.33 -21.25 -5.16
CA ALA A 73 -0.97 -22.20 -4.26
C ALA A 73 -0.02 -23.36 -3.89
N PRO A 74 -0.16 -23.93 -2.68
CA PRO A 74 0.47 -25.20 -2.34
C PRO A 74 0.06 -26.32 -3.33
N GLY A 75 1.02 -27.18 -3.67
CA GLY A 75 0.78 -28.36 -4.49
C GLY A 75 -0.05 -29.43 -3.75
N PRO A 76 -0.36 -30.56 -4.42
CA PRO A 76 -1.08 -31.69 -3.79
C PRO A 76 -0.38 -32.29 -2.56
N ASP A 77 0.92 -32.06 -2.42
CA ASP A 77 1.75 -32.43 -1.26
C ASP A 77 1.77 -31.36 -0.15
N GLY A 78 1.06 -30.24 -0.35
CA GLY A 78 0.99 -29.12 0.58
C GLY A 78 2.21 -28.20 0.55
N VAL A 79 3.11 -28.37 -0.42
CA VAL A 79 4.35 -27.58 -0.53
C VAL A 79 4.14 -26.44 -1.52
N VAL A 80 4.53 -25.23 -1.13
CA VAL A 80 4.56 -24.05 -2.00
C VAL A 80 5.87 -24.03 -2.80
N SER A 81 5.83 -23.49 -4.02
CA SER A 81 7.05 -23.27 -4.83
C SER A 81 8.11 -22.51 -4.03
N ARG A 82 9.38 -22.81 -4.30
CA ARG A 82 10.49 -22.03 -3.74
C ARG A 82 10.57 -20.63 -4.37
N ASP A 83 10.27 -20.53 -5.65
CA ASP A 83 10.47 -19.32 -6.45
C ASP A 83 9.12 -18.67 -6.76
N GLN A 84 9.13 -17.35 -6.99
CA GLN A 84 7.99 -16.58 -7.51
C GLN A 84 7.34 -17.29 -8.68
N ARG A 85 6.00 -17.34 -8.69
CA ARG A 85 5.31 -17.90 -9.85
C ARG A 85 5.47 -16.97 -11.05
N ARG A 86 5.30 -17.52 -12.26
CA ARG A 86 5.41 -16.73 -13.49
C ARG A 86 4.35 -15.64 -13.57
N GLU A 87 3.19 -15.89 -12.99
CA GLU A 87 2.05 -15.00 -12.89
C GLU A 87 2.11 -14.07 -11.66
N ALA A 88 3.25 -13.99 -10.97
CA ALA A 88 3.38 -13.18 -9.77
C ALA A 88 3.02 -11.72 -10.05
N ASP A 89 2.27 -11.09 -9.15
CA ASP A 89 1.78 -9.73 -9.32
C ASP A 89 1.73 -8.92 -8.02
N VAL A 90 1.64 -7.59 -8.19
CA VAL A 90 1.33 -6.69 -7.08
C VAL A 90 -0.18 -6.53 -7.00
N ASN A 91 -0.78 -7.04 -5.93
CA ASN A 91 -2.21 -6.92 -5.69
C ASN A 91 -2.52 -5.53 -5.14
N ILE A 92 -3.41 -4.78 -5.81
CA ILE A 92 -3.91 -3.46 -5.41
C ILE A 92 -5.37 -3.62 -5.02
N GLU A 93 -5.65 -3.67 -3.73
CA GLU A 93 -6.98 -3.96 -3.21
C GLU A 93 -7.67 -2.71 -2.68
N PHE A 94 -8.95 -2.55 -3.01
CA PHE A 94 -9.88 -1.63 -2.34
C PHE A 94 -11.02 -2.43 -1.70
N GLN A 95 -11.89 -1.80 -0.88
CA GLN A 95 -13.00 -2.49 -0.22
C GLN A 95 -14.34 -2.17 -0.90
N SER A 96 -15.00 -3.17 -1.51
CA SER A 96 -16.29 -3.00 -2.21
C SER A 96 -17.43 -2.47 -1.34
N ASN A 97 -17.39 -2.75 -0.04
CA ASN A 97 -18.45 -2.37 0.89
C ASN A 97 -18.16 -1.04 1.62
N SER A 98 -17.12 -0.32 1.21
CA SER A 98 -16.79 0.99 1.79
C SER A 98 -17.67 2.11 1.24
N ASP A 99 -17.85 3.17 2.04
CA ASP A 99 -18.61 4.36 1.62
C ASP A 99 -17.96 5.09 0.43
N LEU A 100 -16.64 4.94 0.26
CA LEU A 100 -15.83 5.58 -0.80
C LEU A 100 -15.32 4.55 -1.82
N VAL A 101 -16.12 3.53 -2.12
CA VAL A 101 -15.76 2.44 -3.02
C VAL A 101 -15.41 2.93 -4.43
N ALA A 102 -16.15 3.91 -4.96
CA ALA A 102 -15.94 4.42 -6.32
C ALA A 102 -14.58 5.12 -6.41
N GLU A 103 -14.29 6.02 -5.48
CA GLU A 103 -13.05 6.77 -5.40
C GLU A 103 -11.86 5.85 -5.10
N SER A 104 -12.03 4.86 -4.23
CA SER A 104 -10.97 3.89 -3.91
C SER A 104 -10.66 2.98 -5.09
N ARG A 105 -11.68 2.57 -5.87
CA ARG A 105 -11.48 1.84 -7.13
C ARG A 105 -10.73 2.70 -8.15
N ASP A 106 -11.12 3.96 -8.32
CA ASP A 106 -10.48 4.86 -9.27
C ASP A 106 -9.01 5.12 -8.86
N LEU A 107 -8.73 5.26 -7.56
CA LEU A 107 -7.37 5.30 -7.02
C LEU A 107 -6.59 4.02 -7.31
N ALA A 108 -7.19 2.84 -7.15
CA ALA A 108 -6.56 1.56 -7.45
C ALA A 108 -6.16 1.44 -8.93
N PHE A 109 -7.03 1.86 -9.85
CA PHE A 109 -6.73 1.85 -11.29
C PHE A 109 -5.68 2.89 -11.71
N LEU A 110 -5.57 4.02 -10.99
CA LEU A 110 -4.45 4.94 -11.16
C LEU A 110 -3.12 4.26 -10.83
N PHE A 111 -3.07 3.50 -9.72
CA PHE A 111 -1.88 2.75 -9.33
C PHE A 111 -1.55 1.62 -10.32
N LYS A 112 -2.57 0.91 -10.82
CA LYS A 112 -2.41 -0.08 -11.90
C LYS A 112 -1.80 0.54 -13.15
N SER A 113 -2.30 1.72 -13.56
CA SER A 113 -1.79 2.43 -14.74
C SER A 113 -0.34 2.90 -14.53
N ALA A 114 0.02 3.29 -13.30
CA ALA A 114 1.39 3.66 -12.97
C ALA A 114 2.34 2.43 -12.95
N ASN A 115 1.87 1.28 -12.48
CA ASN A 115 2.61 0.02 -12.61
C ASN A 115 2.89 -0.29 -14.08
N ASP A 116 1.85 -0.30 -14.92
CA ASP A 116 1.97 -0.64 -16.35
C ASP A 116 2.94 0.27 -17.10
N ALA A 117 3.05 1.53 -16.69
CA ALA A 117 3.91 2.51 -17.34
C ALA A 117 5.36 2.51 -16.84
N PHE A 118 5.60 2.16 -15.57
CA PHE A 118 6.88 2.47 -14.90
C PHE A 118 7.49 1.33 -14.08
N ALA A 119 6.74 0.30 -13.70
CA ALA A 119 7.27 -0.85 -12.98
C ALA A 119 7.97 -1.80 -13.96
N THR A 120 9.02 -2.49 -13.49
CA THR A 120 9.96 -3.17 -14.40
C THR A 120 9.77 -4.67 -14.54
N ASP A 121 9.26 -5.35 -13.51
CA ASP A 121 9.41 -6.81 -13.39
C ASP A 121 8.07 -7.55 -13.28
N TYR A 122 7.09 -6.98 -12.58
CA TYR A 122 5.81 -7.63 -12.29
C TYR A 122 4.61 -6.74 -12.63
N PRO A 123 3.53 -7.30 -13.20
CA PRO A 123 2.27 -6.58 -13.36
C PRO A 123 1.65 -6.28 -11.99
N ALA A 124 0.63 -5.44 -11.99
CA ALA A 124 -0.28 -5.28 -10.87
C ALA A 124 -1.68 -5.78 -11.22
N THR A 125 -2.46 -6.20 -10.23
CA THR A 125 -3.87 -6.60 -10.37
C THR A 125 -4.73 -5.80 -9.41
N VAL A 126 -5.95 -5.44 -9.81
CA VAL A 126 -6.88 -4.67 -8.98
C VAL A 126 -8.00 -5.58 -8.49
N GLY A 127 -8.21 -5.62 -7.16
CA GLY A 127 -9.23 -6.45 -6.51
C GLY A 127 -10.10 -5.67 -5.51
N PRO A 128 -11.39 -6.03 -5.32
CA PRO A 128 -12.29 -5.35 -4.40
C PRO A 128 -12.34 -5.98 -2.98
N HIS A 129 -11.30 -6.74 -2.58
CA HIS A 129 -11.31 -7.62 -1.41
C HIS A 129 -10.44 -7.16 -0.23
N MET A 130 -10.05 -5.88 -0.19
CA MET A 130 -9.19 -5.31 0.86
C MET A 130 -9.73 -5.61 2.26
N THR A 131 -8.93 -6.28 3.09
CA THR A 131 -9.31 -6.68 4.45
C THR A 131 -8.08 -6.87 5.34
N ASN A 132 -8.27 -6.87 6.66
CA ASN A 132 -7.25 -7.16 7.69
C ASN A 132 -5.91 -6.43 7.43
N THR A 133 -5.98 -5.10 7.37
CA THR A 133 -4.80 -4.24 7.19
C THR A 133 -5.13 -2.79 7.59
N ASP A 134 -4.12 -1.95 7.82
CA ASP A 134 -4.31 -0.60 8.37
C ASP A 134 -5.05 0.40 7.44
N SER A 135 -5.39 0.04 6.20
CA SER A 135 -6.30 0.84 5.37
C SER A 135 -7.77 0.70 5.80
N THR A 136 -8.14 -0.33 6.56
CA THR A 136 -9.53 -0.57 7.00
C THR A 136 -10.13 0.60 7.79
N PRO A 137 -9.45 1.22 8.78
CA PRO A 137 -10.00 2.38 9.48
C PRO A 137 -10.22 3.61 8.59
N PHE A 138 -9.53 3.70 7.45
CA PHE A 138 -9.59 4.85 6.54
C PHE A 138 -10.66 4.73 5.45
N MET A 139 -11.09 3.51 5.11
CA MET A 139 -11.85 3.21 3.88
C MET A 139 -13.17 3.98 3.71
N ASN A 140 -13.79 4.44 4.81
CA ASN A 140 -15.03 5.22 4.78
C ASN A 140 -14.79 6.74 4.95
N VAL A 141 -13.55 7.16 5.17
CA VAL A 141 -13.18 8.55 5.51
C VAL A 141 -12.33 9.19 4.40
N THR A 142 -11.51 8.41 3.70
CA THR A 142 -10.70 8.84 2.55
C THR A 142 -10.54 7.66 1.58
N PRO A 143 -10.40 7.90 0.26
CA PRO A 143 -10.15 6.83 -0.70
C PRO A 143 -8.94 6.00 -0.27
N SER A 144 -9.11 4.69 -0.12
CA SER A 144 -8.10 3.84 0.52
C SER A 144 -7.84 2.57 -0.28
N ILE A 145 -6.56 2.27 -0.50
CA ILE A 145 -6.11 1.05 -1.16
C ILE A 145 -5.01 0.35 -0.34
N SER A 146 -4.86 -0.95 -0.53
CA SER A 146 -3.76 -1.74 0.01
C SER A 146 -3.00 -2.40 -1.12
N LEU A 147 -1.69 -2.19 -1.17
CA LEU A 147 -0.80 -2.98 -2.02
C LEU A 147 -0.30 -4.17 -1.22
N ARG A 148 -0.32 -5.36 -1.82
CA ARG A 148 0.08 -6.65 -1.20
C ARG A 148 0.70 -7.58 -2.24
N GLU A 149 1.39 -8.60 -1.77
CA GLU A 149 1.88 -9.74 -2.56
C GLU A 149 0.76 -10.71 -2.96
N ASN A 150 -0.26 -10.86 -2.10
CA ASN A 150 -1.36 -11.80 -2.26
C ASN A 150 -2.67 -11.19 -1.74
N GLU A 151 -3.80 -11.55 -2.37
CA GLU A 151 -5.13 -11.26 -1.81
C GLU A 151 -5.26 -11.85 -0.41
N ARG A 152 -5.50 -10.98 0.59
CA ARG A 152 -5.46 -11.34 2.01
C ARG A 152 -6.49 -12.40 2.37
N GLY A 153 -7.72 -12.26 1.89
CA GLY A 153 -8.82 -13.17 2.25
C GLY A 153 -8.74 -14.54 1.56
N MET A 154 -8.38 -14.53 0.27
CA MET A 154 -8.46 -15.73 -0.57
C MET A 154 -7.17 -16.54 -0.60
N HIS A 155 -6.01 -15.89 -0.70
CA HIS A 155 -4.74 -16.59 -0.93
C HIS A 155 -4.00 -16.84 0.39
N ILE A 156 -3.80 -15.81 1.21
CA ILE A 156 -3.12 -15.96 2.51
C ILE A 156 -3.91 -16.89 3.43
N GLY A 157 -5.23 -16.72 3.51
CA GLY A 157 -6.12 -17.63 4.26
C GLY A 157 -6.11 -19.08 3.76
N ALA A 158 -5.71 -19.31 2.50
CA ALA A 158 -5.55 -20.64 1.90
C ALA A 158 -4.12 -21.19 2.00
N GLY A 159 -3.21 -20.51 2.71
CA GLY A 159 -1.84 -20.97 2.94
C GLY A 159 -0.89 -20.75 1.77
N TRP A 160 -1.16 -19.76 0.91
CA TRP A 160 -0.27 -19.43 -0.21
C TRP A 160 1.07 -18.84 0.24
N ASP A 161 1.11 -18.27 1.45
CA ASP A 161 2.36 -17.91 2.14
C ASP A 161 2.51 -18.80 3.39
N PRO A 162 3.44 -19.77 3.40
CA PRO A 162 3.68 -20.64 4.55
C PRO A 162 4.48 -19.94 5.67
N HIS A 163 4.98 -18.73 5.43
CA HIS A 163 5.74 -17.93 6.40
C HIS A 163 4.86 -16.97 7.19
N TRP A 164 3.64 -16.70 6.72
CA TRP A 164 2.69 -15.83 7.40
C TRP A 164 2.46 -16.22 8.87
N HIS A 165 2.79 -15.30 9.78
CA HIS A 165 2.74 -15.47 11.25
C HIS A 165 3.56 -16.66 11.77
N GLN A 166 4.58 -17.10 11.04
CA GLN A 166 5.46 -18.19 11.44
C GLN A 166 6.86 -17.67 11.81
N PRO A 167 7.61 -18.39 12.68
CA PRO A 167 9.00 -18.09 12.97
C PRO A 167 9.95 -18.20 11.76
N THR A 168 9.45 -18.68 10.62
CA THR A 168 10.17 -18.81 9.36
C THR A 168 10.07 -17.56 8.49
N ASP A 169 9.30 -16.54 8.88
CA ASP A 169 9.34 -15.20 8.27
C ASP A 169 10.65 -14.50 8.65
N LEU A 170 11.69 -14.83 7.90
CA LEU A 170 13.06 -14.41 8.12
C LEU A 170 13.63 -13.88 6.81
N TYR A 171 14.52 -12.89 6.89
CA TYR A 171 15.23 -12.38 5.72
C TYR A 171 15.86 -13.48 4.85
N THR A 172 16.41 -14.53 5.47
CA THR A 172 17.07 -15.65 4.77
C THR A 172 16.12 -16.59 4.04
N THR A 173 14.81 -16.47 4.27
CA THR A 173 13.78 -17.24 3.58
C THR A 173 13.54 -16.72 2.17
N PHE A 174 13.70 -15.39 1.98
CA PHE A 174 13.39 -14.71 0.73
C PHE A 174 14.58 -14.73 -0.23
N THR A 175 14.26 -14.88 -1.52
CA THR A 175 15.16 -14.88 -2.67
C THR A 175 15.31 -13.48 -3.27
N ASP A 176 16.25 -13.30 -4.19
CA ASP A 176 16.39 -12.05 -4.94
C ASP A 176 15.12 -11.69 -5.73
N ASP A 177 14.38 -12.68 -6.24
CA ASP A 177 13.12 -12.46 -6.97
C ASP A 177 12.02 -11.92 -6.05
N ASP A 178 12.02 -12.32 -4.77
CA ASP A 178 11.09 -11.81 -3.76
C ASP A 178 11.34 -10.34 -3.45
N PHE A 179 12.62 -9.97 -3.36
CA PHE A 179 13.01 -8.55 -3.24
C PHE A 179 12.71 -7.76 -4.51
N ARG A 180 12.75 -8.38 -5.71
CA ARG A 180 12.31 -7.74 -6.96
C ARG A 180 10.82 -7.45 -6.95
N LEU A 181 9.98 -8.34 -6.43
CA LEU A 181 8.54 -8.08 -6.28
C LEU A 181 8.30 -6.86 -5.35
N GLY A 182 8.98 -6.81 -4.21
CA GLY A 182 8.92 -5.66 -3.30
C GLY A 182 9.40 -4.35 -3.92
N LEU A 183 10.48 -4.40 -4.71
CA LEU A 183 10.97 -3.25 -5.47
C LEU A 183 9.96 -2.79 -6.52
N ASN A 184 9.33 -3.72 -7.22
CA ASN A 184 8.32 -3.45 -8.24
C ASN A 184 7.08 -2.76 -7.64
N ALA A 185 6.65 -3.18 -6.44
CA ALA A 185 5.58 -2.50 -5.72
C ALA A 185 5.97 -1.09 -5.24
N ALA A 186 7.24 -0.91 -4.84
CA ALA A 186 7.77 0.41 -4.51
C ALA A 186 7.83 1.34 -5.73
N GLN A 187 8.21 0.83 -6.91
CA GLN A 187 8.16 1.59 -8.18
C GLN A 187 6.73 1.99 -8.53
N THR A 188 5.79 1.04 -8.44
CA THR A 188 4.35 1.26 -8.66
C THR A 188 3.85 2.44 -7.81
N THR A 189 4.12 2.37 -6.51
CA THR A 189 3.69 3.41 -5.57
C THR A 189 4.39 4.73 -5.81
N LEU A 190 5.71 4.71 -6.04
CA LEU A 190 6.49 5.91 -6.31
C LEU A 190 5.93 6.66 -7.52
N ALA A 191 5.69 5.94 -8.63
CA ALA A 191 5.18 6.52 -9.87
C ALA A 191 3.76 7.07 -9.71
N ALA A 192 2.88 6.36 -9.01
CA ALA A 192 1.51 6.81 -8.77
C ALA A 192 1.47 8.05 -7.84
N ILE A 193 2.20 8.03 -6.73
CA ILE A 193 2.27 9.15 -5.80
C ILE A 193 2.89 10.37 -6.47
N ALA A 194 3.96 10.20 -7.26
CA ALA A 194 4.59 11.31 -7.98
C ALA A 194 3.59 12.05 -8.88
N GLN A 195 2.70 11.32 -9.56
CA GLN A 195 1.63 11.91 -10.36
C GLN A 195 0.57 12.59 -9.47
N LEU A 196 0.12 11.93 -8.40
CA LEU A 196 -0.91 12.47 -7.51
C LEU A 196 -0.50 13.77 -6.81
N VAL A 197 0.79 13.96 -6.55
CA VAL A 197 1.30 15.17 -5.88
C VAL A 197 1.93 16.18 -6.83
N ASP A 198 1.81 15.99 -8.15
CA ASP A 198 2.46 16.81 -9.17
C ASP A 198 3.96 16.99 -8.88
N ALA A 199 4.65 15.89 -8.61
CA ALA A 199 6.07 15.90 -8.27
C ALA A 199 6.91 16.34 -9.48
N VAL A 200 7.84 17.26 -9.24
CA VAL A 200 8.81 17.73 -10.24
C VAL A 200 10.23 17.68 -9.66
N ILE A 201 11.20 17.54 -10.55
CA ILE A 201 12.61 17.75 -10.22
C ILE A 201 12.95 19.20 -10.54
N ALA A 202 13.28 19.99 -9.51
CA ALA A 202 13.74 21.35 -9.67
C ALA A 202 15.14 21.35 -10.31
N GLU A 203 15.32 22.16 -11.35
CA GLU A 203 16.64 22.47 -11.87
C GLU A 203 17.46 23.18 -10.77
N ARG A 204 18.72 22.78 -10.60
CA ARG A 204 19.64 23.39 -9.63
C ARG A 204 20.23 24.69 -10.14
#